data_AF-A0A2S9Z251-F1
#
_entry.id   AF-A0A2S9Z251-F1
#
_cell.length_a   1.000
_cell.length_b   1.000
_cell.length_c   1.000
_cell.angle_alpha   90.00
_cell.angle_beta   90.00
_cell.angle_gamma   90.00
#
_symmetry.space_group_name_H-M   'P 1'
#
loop_
_entity.id
_entity.type
_entity.pdbx_description
1 polymer ?
#
loop_
_entity_poly.entity_id
_entity_poly.type
_entity_poly.pdbx_seq_one_letter_code
_entity_poly.pdbx_strand_id
1 'polypeptide(L)'
;MKTLETSRTKALEVLVAVLAALVLAGGIAWGVQAYRSAHAGHGGHEHGRSHAEDRDHLHGDEDPLAPSVDLITAAEQATAALWDFQPSIDATKHDANVRVASRYLAGELREDLINPGEGWRGEVPSPRWQAWARSGDHVLGTSECEGVEYETKNSAWVDCNVRQFVVTTTGGSIPYAPFPMRAFMEQGEDGTWYMTRLQYPPSEHFGVF
;
A
#
# COMPACT_ATOMS: atom_id res chain seq x y z
N MET A 1 -41.70 -26.53 0.13
CA MET A 1 -40.70 -26.12 1.15
C MET A 1 -39.34 -25.83 0.48
N LYS A 2 -39.30 -24.94 -0.53
CA LYS A 2 -38.09 -24.64 -1.35
C LYS A 2 -37.88 -23.14 -1.61
N THR A 3 -38.73 -22.27 -1.06
CA THR A 3 -38.78 -20.83 -1.38
C THR A 3 -38.18 -19.92 -0.31
N LEU A 4 -37.82 -20.44 0.87
CA LEU A 4 -37.30 -19.64 1.98
C LEU A 4 -35.77 -19.51 2.00
N GLU A 5 -35.02 -20.43 1.38
CA GLU A 5 -33.55 -20.41 1.41
C GLU A 5 -32.95 -19.36 0.45
N THR A 6 -33.54 -19.17 -0.73
CA THR A 6 -33.01 -18.25 -1.76
C THR A 6 -33.16 -16.77 -1.39
N SER A 7 -34.10 -16.43 -0.50
CA SER A 7 -34.28 -15.05 -0.03
C SER A 7 -33.24 -14.64 1.01
N ARG A 8 -32.64 -15.59 1.74
CA ARG A 8 -31.62 -15.31 2.76
C ARG A 8 -30.26 -15.01 2.15
N THR A 9 -29.89 -15.67 1.06
CA THR A 9 -28.60 -15.46 0.38
C THR A 9 -28.51 -14.08 -0.27
N LYS A 10 -29.57 -13.62 -0.96
CA LYS A 10 -29.59 -12.27 -1.55
C LYS A 10 -29.57 -11.15 -0.51
N ALA A 11 -30.23 -11.36 0.63
CA ALA A 11 -30.20 -10.40 1.73
C ALA A 11 -28.80 -10.31 2.38
N LEU A 12 -28.06 -11.42 2.42
CA LEU A 12 -26.70 -11.47 2.94
C LEU A 12 -25.71 -10.76 2.02
N GLU A 13 -25.82 -10.96 0.70
CA GLU A 13 -24.95 -10.30 -0.30
C GLU A 13 -25.11 -8.77 -0.28
N VAL A 14 -26.35 -8.27 -0.17
CA VAL A 14 -26.62 -6.83 -0.07
C VAL A 14 -26.08 -6.26 1.25
N LEU A 15 -26.19 -7.00 2.36
CA LEU A 15 -25.65 -6.57 3.65
C LEU A 15 -24.11 -6.48 3.64
N VAL A 16 -23.44 -7.45 3.01
CA VAL A 16 -21.96 -7.45 2.86
C VAL A 16 -21.50 -6.28 1.99
N ALA A 17 -22.20 -6.00 0.88
CA ALA A 17 -21.88 -4.86 0.02
C ALA A 17 -22.03 -3.51 0.75
N VAL A 18 -23.08 -3.36 1.56
CA VAL A 18 -23.31 -2.13 2.36
C VAL A 18 -22.26 -1.98 3.47
N LEU A 19 -21.87 -3.06 4.13
CA LEU A 19 -20.82 -3.02 5.16
C LEU A 19 -19.44 -2.71 4.58
N ALA A 20 -19.09 -3.26 3.41
CA ALA A 20 -17.84 -2.92 2.71
C ALA A 20 -17.78 -1.43 2.33
N ALA A 21 -18.89 -0.87 1.85
CA ALA A 21 -18.98 0.56 1.54
C ALA A 21 -18.86 1.44 2.81
N LEU A 22 -19.42 1.01 3.95
CA LEU A 22 -19.32 1.74 5.22
C LEU A 22 -17.93 1.66 5.86
N VAL A 23 -17.17 0.58 5.65
CA VAL A 23 -15.77 0.48 6.13
C VAL A 23 -14.86 1.41 5.32
N LEU A 24 -15.07 1.51 4.00
CA LEU A 24 -14.37 2.47 3.14
C LEU A 24 -14.70 3.92 3.53
N ALA A 25 -15.96 4.23 3.84
CA ALA A 25 -16.35 5.57 4.31
C ALA A 25 -15.89 5.87 5.75
N GLY A 26 -15.87 4.86 6.63
CA GLY A 26 -15.46 4.99 8.02
C GLY A 26 -13.95 5.18 8.21
N GLY A 27 -13.12 4.56 7.37
CA GLY A 27 -11.66 4.76 7.37
C GLY A 27 -11.26 6.20 7.06
N ILE A 28 -12.00 6.88 6.18
CA ILE A 28 -11.78 8.29 5.84
C ILE A 28 -12.11 9.21 7.03
N ALA A 29 -13.15 8.89 7.82
CA ALA A 29 -13.55 9.72 8.95
C ALA A 29 -12.54 9.70 10.12
N TRP A 30 -11.84 8.59 10.35
CA TRP A 30 -10.80 8.50 11.39
C TRP A 30 -9.49 9.18 10.99
N GLY A 31 -9.10 9.13 9.71
CA GLY A 31 -7.93 9.84 9.20
C GLY A 31 -8.02 11.37 9.36
N VAL A 32 -9.20 11.94 9.13
CA VAL A 32 -9.44 13.39 9.28
C VAL A 32 -9.42 13.85 10.75
N GLN A 33 -9.86 13.02 11.69
CA GLN A 33 -9.86 13.35 13.12
C GLN A 33 -8.44 13.35 13.73
N ALA A 34 -7.58 12.43 13.29
CA ALA A 34 -6.17 12.39 13.69
C ALA A 34 -5.39 13.60 13.16
N TYR A 35 -5.68 14.04 11.92
CA TYR A 35 -5.06 15.23 11.31
C TYR A 35 -5.41 16.54 12.04
N ARG A 36 -6.69 16.72 12.45
CA ARG A 36 -7.11 17.92 13.21
C ARG A 36 -6.49 18.02 14.59
N SER A 37 -6.15 16.89 15.21
CA SER A 37 -5.57 16.85 16.55
C SER A 37 -4.08 17.23 16.57
N ALA A 38 -3.39 17.09 15.42
CA ALA A 38 -1.97 17.42 15.28
C ALA A 38 -1.71 18.92 15.02
N HIS A 39 -2.69 19.67 14.51
CA HIS A 39 -2.54 21.09 14.15
C HIS A 39 -3.20 22.09 15.13
N ALA A 40 -3.74 21.63 16.25
CA ALA A 40 -4.44 22.48 17.22
C ALA A 40 -3.53 23.12 18.29
N GLY A 41 -2.27 23.39 17.96
CA GLY A 41 -1.29 23.97 18.88
C GLY A 41 -0.52 25.14 18.27
N HIS A 42 -1.10 26.35 18.36
CA HIS A 42 -0.45 27.64 18.69
C HIS A 42 -1.16 28.86 18.08
N GLY A 43 -1.55 29.82 18.95
CA GLY A 43 -1.70 31.28 18.76
C GLY A 43 -2.52 31.80 17.57
N GLY A 44 -3.51 32.70 17.67
CA GLY A 44 -3.60 33.88 18.52
C GLY A 44 -4.01 35.08 17.62
N HIS A 45 -5.22 35.61 17.85
CA HIS A 45 -5.75 36.94 17.50
C HIS A 45 -6.05 37.37 16.03
N GLU A 46 -7.36 37.50 15.79
CA GLU A 46 -8.08 38.71 15.31
C GLU A 46 -7.96 39.23 13.85
N HIS A 47 -9.06 39.01 13.11
CA HIS A 47 -9.97 40.00 12.49
C HIS A 47 -10.29 39.77 11.00
N GLY A 48 -11.57 39.46 10.76
CA GLY A 48 -12.35 40.16 9.73
C GLY A 48 -12.45 39.52 8.34
N ARG A 49 -13.69 39.10 8.02
CA ARG A 49 -14.24 38.88 6.65
C ARG A 49 -13.71 37.59 6.00
N SER A 50 -14.51 36.71 5.43
CA SER A 50 -15.89 36.76 4.96
C SER A 50 -16.38 35.32 4.82
N HIS A 51 -17.64 35.08 5.18
CA HIS A 51 -18.32 33.82 4.88
C HIS A 51 -18.59 33.71 3.38
N ALA A 52 -17.65 33.17 2.62
CA ALA A 52 -17.86 32.59 1.29
C ALA A 52 -16.60 31.81 0.92
N GLU A 53 -16.77 30.59 0.40
CA GLU A 53 -15.76 29.79 -0.34
C GLU A 53 -14.91 28.73 0.39
N ASP A 54 -15.15 28.41 1.67
CA ASP A 54 -14.41 27.31 2.36
C ASP A 54 -15.08 25.91 2.24
N ARG A 55 -15.79 25.65 1.15
CA ARG A 55 -16.36 24.33 0.88
C ARG A 55 -16.07 23.93 -0.55
N ASP A 56 -15.28 22.85 -0.64
CA ASP A 56 -14.97 22.06 -1.83
C ASP A 56 -13.65 22.39 -2.55
N HIS A 57 -12.53 22.18 -1.83
CA HIS A 57 -11.26 21.83 -2.45
C HIS A 57 -11.04 20.31 -2.33
N LEU A 58 -12.01 19.50 -2.77
CA LEU A 58 -11.67 18.17 -3.24
C LEU A 58 -10.92 18.39 -4.56
N HIS A 59 -9.59 18.40 -4.47
CA HIS A 59 -8.73 18.39 -5.66
C HIS A 59 -9.19 17.22 -6.55
N GLY A 60 -9.56 17.56 -7.78
CA GLY A 60 -10.24 16.66 -8.71
C GLY A 60 -9.36 15.51 -9.19
N ASP A 61 -9.99 14.37 -9.47
CA ASP A 61 -9.50 13.28 -10.32
C ASP A 61 -8.08 12.73 -10.10
N GLU A 62 -7.40 13.04 -8.99
CA GLU A 62 -6.10 12.45 -8.66
C GLU A 62 -6.27 10.96 -8.30
N ASP A 63 -5.65 10.07 -9.08
CA ASP A 63 -5.59 8.63 -8.75
C ASP A 63 -4.90 8.50 -7.38
N PRO A 64 -5.59 8.01 -6.33
CA PRO A 64 -4.99 7.88 -5.00
C PRO A 64 -3.84 6.85 -4.96
N LEU A 65 -3.66 6.08 -6.04
CA LEU A 65 -2.59 5.12 -6.25
C LEU A 65 -1.55 5.62 -7.27
N ALA A 66 -1.58 6.90 -7.64
CA ALA A 66 -0.53 7.50 -8.45
C ALA A 66 0.79 7.56 -7.65
N PRO A 67 1.94 7.27 -8.28
CA PRO A 67 3.23 7.48 -7.63
C PRO A 67 3.45 8.97 -7.29
N SER A 68 4.08 9.23 -6.15
CA SER A 68 4.24 10.58 -5.61
C SER A 68 5.40 11.36 -6.23
N VAL A 69 5.25 12.70 -6.27
CA VAL A 69 6.33 13.65 -6.57
C VAL A 69 7.19 13.97 -5.33
N ASP A 70 6.72 13.60 -4.14
CA ASP A 70 7.51 13.65 -2.90
C ASP A 70 8.31 12.36 -2.74
N LEU A 71 9.63 12.50 -2.54
CA LEU A 71 10.59 11.39 -2.51
C LEU A 71 10.29 10.38 -1.40
N ILE A 72 10.02 10.85 -0.17
CA ILE A 72 9.76 9.95 0.97
C ILE A 72 8.45 9.21 0.76
N THR A 73 7.39 9.92 0.39
CA THR A 73 6.08 9.33 0.11
C THR A 73 6.18 8.30 -1.02
N ALA A 74 6.93 8.58 -2.10
CA ALA A 74 7.12 7.64 -3.20
C ALA A 74 7.91 6.39 -2.77
N ALA A 75 8.93 6.56 -1.93
CA ALA A 75 9.67 5.43 -1.36
C ALA A 75 8.77 4.56 -0.47
N GLU A 76 7.94 5.16 0.38
CA GLU A 76 6.96 4.45 1.21
C GLU A 76 5.94 3.69 0.36
N GLN A 77 5.38 4.32 -0.67
CA GLN A 77 4.46 3.69 -1.63
C GLN A 77 5.12 2.49 -2.33
N ALA A 78 6.31 2.66 -2.89
CA ALA A 78 7.02 1.62 -3.63
C ALA A 78 7.41 0.44 -2.74
N THR A 79 7.95 0.73 -1.56
CA THR A 79 8.38 -0.30 -0.60
C THR A 79 7.20 -1.03 0.02
N ALA A 80 6.13 -0.34 0.43
CA ALA A 80 4.91 -0.98 0.93
C ALA A 80 4.28 -1.89 -0.14
N ALA A 81 4.19 -1.42 -1.39
CA ALA A 81 3.57 -2.15 -2.50
C ALA A 81 4.29 -3.45 -2.86
N LEU A 82 5.62 -3.54 -2.70
CA LEU A 82 6.39 -4.78 -2.89
C LEU A 82 6.05 -5.89 -1.88
N TRP A 83 5.39 -5.52 -0.78
CA TRP A 83 5.11 -6.38 0.35
C TRP A 83 3.62 -6.52 0.65
N ASP A 84 2.77 -6.00 -0.25
CA ASP A 84 1.32 -6.16 -0.24
C ASP A 84 0.92 -7.32 -1.16
N PHE A 85 0.30 -8.35 -0.58
CA PHE A 85 -0.07 -9.56 -1.31
C PHE A 85 -1.52 -9.94 -1.05
N GLN A 86 -2.19 -10.44 -2.09
CA GLN A 86 -3.53 -11.00 -1.96
C GLN A 86 -3.53 -12.45 -2.46
N PRO A 87 -3.12 -13.45 -1.64
CA PRO A 87 -3.01 -14.85 -2.04
C PRO A 87 -4.28 -15.49 -2.63
N SER A 88 -5.46 -14.92 -2.36
CA SER A 88 -6.72 -15.37 -2.96
C SER A 88 -6.91 -14.92 -4.42
N ILE A 89 -6.15 -13.94 -4.88
CA ILE A 89 -6.16 -13.38 -6.25
C ILE A 89 -4.87 -13.72 -6.98
N ASP A 90 -3.74 -13.52 -6.30
CA ASP A 90 -2.40 -13.68 -6.86
C ASP A 90 -1.97 -15.14 -6.72
N ALA A 91 -1.59 -15.79 -7.82
CA ALA A 91 -1.12 -17.17 -7.76
C ALA A 91 0.25 -17.25 -7.07
N THR A 92 1.07 -16.22 -7.23
CA THR A 92 2.41 -16.09 -6.66
C THR A 92 2.66 -14.65 -6.18
N LYS A 93 3.74 -14.44 -5.40
CA LYS A 93 4.20 -13.08 -5.04
C LYS A 93 4.53 -12.24 -6.26
N HIS A 94 5.07 -12.87 -7.29
CA HIS A 94 5.41 -12.21 -8.53
C HIS A 94 4.16 -11.58 -9.15
N ASP A 95 3.06 -12.33 -9.21
CA ASP A 95 1.78 -11.83 -9.74
C ASP A 95 1.26 -10.63 -8.92
N ALA A 96 1.39 -10.71 -7.58
CA ALA A 96 1.03 -9.60 -6.70
C ALA A 96 1.87 -8.34 -6.97
N ASN A 97 3.19 -8.48 -7.12
CA ASN A 97 4.09 -7.37 -7.41
C ASN A 97 3.84 -6.79 -8.81
N VAL A 98 3.56 -7.62 -9.81
CA VAL A 98 3.15 -7.15 -11.14
C VAL A 98 1.86 -6.34 -11.04
N ARG A 99 0.88 -6.79 -10.26
CA ARG A 99 -0.42 -6.12 -10.07
C ARG A 99 -0.30 -4.80 -9.30
N VAL A 100 0.47 -4.77 -8.22
CA VAL A 100 0.48 -3.67 -7.24
C VAL A 100 1.74 -2.82 -7.34
N ALA A 101 2.92 -3.43 -7.26
CA ALA A 101 4.19 -2.71 -7.17
C ALA A 101 4.62 -2.07 -8.49
N SER A 102 4.34 -2.71 -9.63
CA SER A 102 4.89 -2.34 -10.95
C SER A 102 4.69 -0.87 -11.35
N ARG A 103 3.65 -0.19 -10.84
CA ARG A 103 3.40 1.24 -11.09
C ARG A 103 4.39 2.18 -10.39
N TYR A 104 4.99 1.75 -9.29
CA TYR A 104 5.94 2.53 -8.50
C TYR A 104 7.40 2.22 -8.85
N LEU A 105 7.62 1.33 -9.83
CA LEU A 105 8.94 0.87 -10.24
C LEU A 105 9.31 1.43 -11.62
N ALA A 106 10.61 1.53 -11.87
CA ALA A 106 11.17 1.87 -13.17
C ALA A 106 12.49 1.12 -13.43
N GLY A 107 13.06 1.30 -14.63
CA GLY A 107 14.32 0.71 -15.04
C GLY A 107 14.31 -0.83 -15.03
N GLU A 108 15.50 -1.41 -14.86
CA GLU A 108 15.71 -2.87 -14.85
C GLU A 108 14.85 -3.57 -13.80
N LEU A 109 14.65 -2.97 -12.61
CA LEU A 109 13.80 -3.56 -11.56
C LEU A 109 12.35 -3.78 -12.03
N ARG A 110 11.79 -2.84 -12.79
CA ARG A 110 10.46 -3.01 -13.37
C ARG A 110 10.47 -3.99 -14.54
N GLU A 111 11.50 -3.93 -15.39
CA GLU A 111 11.62 -4.82 -16.55
C GLU A 111 11.74 -6.29 -16.12
N ASP A 112 12.58 -6.59 -15.13
CA ASP A 112 12.74 -7.91 -14.54
C ASP A 112 11.46 -8.40 -13.86
N LEU A 113 10.72 -7.49 -13.22
CA LEU A 113 9.42 -7.79 -12.63
C LEU A 113 8.37 -8.12 -13.69
N ILE A 114 8.33 -7.43 -14.83
CA ILE A 114 7.28 -7.65 -15.84
C ILE A 114 7.65 -8.78 -16.81
N ASN A 115 8.93 -8.94 -17.08
CA ASN A 115 9.48 -9.94 -18.00
C ASN A 115 10.45 -10.86 -17.25
N PRO A 116 9.95 -11.65 -16.28
CA PRO A 116 10.78 -12.57 -15.54
C PRO A 116 11.49 -13.54 -16.48
N GLY A 117 12.80 -13.70 -16.33
CA GLY A 117 13.53 -14.81 -16.94
C GLY A 117 12.96 -16.17 -16.51
N GLU A 118 13.35 -17.26 -17.19
CA GLU A 118 12.75 -18.60 -17.01
C GLU A 118 12.80 -19.16 -15.56
N GLY A 119 13.62 -18.58 -14.66
CA GLY A 119 13.69 -18.95 -13.24
C GLY A 119 12.93 -18.04 -12.27
N TRP A 120 12.37 -16.91 -12.73
CA TRP A 120 11.77 -15.89 -11.86
C TRP A 120 10.24 -15.96 -11.80
N ARG A 121 9.63 -16.82 -12.64
CA ARG A 121 8.21 -17.19 -12.57
C ARG A 121 7.97 -18.06 -11.34
N GLY A 122 7.88 -17.40 -10.19
CA GLY A 122 7.30 -17.84 -8.93
C GLY A 122 7.50 -19.32 -8.57
N GLU A 123 8.33 -19.56 -7.56
CA GLU A 123 8.36 -20.81 -6.82
C GLU A 123 6.94 -21.27 -6.44
N VAL A 124 6.76 -22.59 -6.31
CA VAL A 124 5.53 -23.17 -5.76
C VAL A 124 5.18 -22.44 -4.45
N PRO A 125 3.99 -21.81 -4.33
CA PRO A 125 3.68 -21.00 -3.17
C PRO A 125 3.76 -21.82 -1.88
N SER A 126 4.31 -21.21 -0.84
CA SER A 126 4.52 -21.88 0.46
C SER A 126 3.19 -22.42 1.01
N PRO A 127 3.22 -23.46 1.88
CA PRO A 127 2.01 -23.96 2.52
C PRO A 127 1.21 -22.87 3.25
N ARG A 128 1.90 -21.82 3.71
CA ARG A 128 1.30 -20.67 4.38
C ARG A 128 0.59 -19.73 3.41
N TRP A 129 1.19 -19.44 2.25
CA TRP A 129 0.51 -18.73 1.16
C TRP A 129 -0.79 -19.43 0.79
N GLN A 130 -0.73 -20.75 0.61
CA GLN A 130 -1.92 -21.54 0.26
C GLN A 130 -2.98 -21.52 1.37
N ALA A 131 -2.58 -21.44 2.65
CA ALA A 131 -3.51 -21.32 3.76
C ALA A 131 -4.23 -19.96 3.76
N TRP A 132 -3.51 -18.87 3.50
CA TRP A 132 -4.10 -17.53 3.34
C TRP A 132 -5.01 -17.45 2.12
N ALA A 133 -4.60 -18.05 1.00
CA ALA A 133 -5.43 -18.13 -0.20
C ALA A 133 -6.77 -18.81 0.08
N ARG A 134 -6.77 -19.93 0.83
CA ARG A 134 -8.00 -20.65 1.21
C ARG A 134 -8.88 -19.90 2.21
N SER A 135 -8.29 -19.10 3.08
CA SER A 135 -9.01 -18.34 4.12
C SER A 135 -9.49 -16.97 3.64
N GLY A 136 -8.95 -16.48 2.51
CA GLY A 136 -9.22 -15.13 2.01
C GLY A 136 -8.44 -14.04 2.74
N ASP A 137 -7.38 -14.42 3.47
CA ASP A 137 -6.53 -13.47 4.18
C ASP A 137 -5.66 -12.69 3.20
N HIS A 138 -5.36 -11.42 3.52
CA HIS A 138 -4.43 -10.58 2.76
C HIS A 138 -3.18 -10.26 3.59
N VAL A 139 -2.05 -10.03 2.93
CA VAL A 139 -0.81 -9.58 3.56
C VAL A 139 -0.65 -8.09 3.27
N LEU A 140 -0.82 -7.24 4.28
CA LEU A 140 -0.64 -5.79 4.15
C LEU A 140 0.83 -5.45 4.32
N GLY A 141 1.42 -4.75 3.35
CA GLY A 141 2.70 -4.08 3.49
C GLY A 141 2.51 -2.64 3.96
N THR A 142 3.28 -2.21 4.95
CA THR A 142 3.41 -0.78 5.30
C THR A 142 4.88 -0.43 5.39
N SER A 143 5.24 0.82 5.13
CA SER A 143 6.62 1.27 5.20
C SER A 143 6.68 2.63 5.88
N GLU A 144 7.69 2.81 6.72
CA GLU A 144 8.08 4.09 7.31
C GLU A 144 9.48 4.39 6.77
N CYS A 145 9.64 5.47 6.00
CA CYS A 145 10.92 5.80 5.38
C CYS A 145 11.53 7.08 5.97
N GLU A 146 12.84 7.05 6.19
CA GLU A 146 13.65 8.15 6.68
C GLU A 146 15.06 8.07 6.09
N GLY A 147 15.96 8.99 6.44
CA GLY A 147 17.36 8.90 6.01
C GLY A 147 17.55 8.95 4.49
N VAL A 148 17.72 10.16 3.95
CA VAL A 148 17.94 10.36 2.50
C VAL A 148 19.42 10.58 2.20
N GLU A 149 19.97 9.79 1.29
CA GLU A 149 21.31 9.93 0.75
C GLU A 149 21.22 10.20 -0.77
N TYR A 150 21.35 11.45 -1.17
CA TYR A 150 21.32 11.85 -2.58
C TYR A 150 22.61 11.43 -3.30
N GLU A 151 22.48 10.65 -4.38
CA GLU A 151 23.57 10.43 -5.34
C GLU A 151 23.63 11.58 -6.36
N THR A 152 22.46 12.08 -6.77
CA THR A 152 22.32 13.28 -7.62
C THR A 152 21.10 14.09 -7.19
N LYS A 153 20.80 15.19 -7.90
CA LYS A 153 19.56 15.95 -7.67
C LYS A 153 18.27 15.16 -7.98
N ASN A 154 18.37 14.12 -8.82
CA ASN A 154 17.24 13.34 -9.32
C ASN A 154 17.39 11.85 -8.95
N SER A 155 18.31 11.50 -8.04
CA SER A 155 18.50 10.13 -7.59
C SER A 155 18.98 10.07 -6.14
N ALA A 156 18.40 9.18 -5.35
CA ALA A 156 18.71 9.06 -3.93
C ALA A 156 18.47 7.64 -3.40
N TRP A 157 19.25 7.24 -2.40
CA TRP A 157 18.90 6.15 -1.51
C TRP A 157 18.02 6.69 -0.38
N VAL A 158 16.99 5.91 -0.02
CA VAL A 158 16.10 6.17 1.11
C VAL A 158 16.06 4.92 1.99
N ASP A 159 16.28 5.09 3.28
CA ASP A 159 16.20 4.01 4.26
C ASP A 159 14.74 3.81 4.69
N CYS A 160 14.24 2.59 4.62
CA CYS A 160 12.86 2.27 4.92
C CYS A 160 12.79 1.11 5.90
N ASN A 161 11.81 1.18 6.80
CA ASN A 161 11.49 0.10 7.72
C ASN A 161 10.12 -0.46 7.35
N VAL A 162 10.11 -1.66 6.78
CA VAL A 162 8.90 -2.32 6.29
C VAL A 162 8.27 -3.15 7.40
N ARG A 163 6.94 -3.14 7.49
CA ARG A 163 6.15 -4.03 8.33
C ARG A 163 5.14 -4.78 7.48
N GLN A 164 4.85 -6.01 7.88
CA GLN A 164 3.82 -6.83 7.27
C GLN A 164 2.77 -7.26 8.29
N PHE A 165 1.52 -7.34 7.86
CA PHE A 165 0.41 -7.84 8.65
C PHE A 165 -0.37 -8.86 7.83
N VAL A 166 -0.71 -10.01 8.40
CA VAL A 166 -1.78 -10.85 7.82
C VAL A 166 -3.10 -10.34 8.36
N VAL A 167 -3.92 -9.79 7.47
CA VAL A 167 -5.25 -9.29 7.78
C VAL A 167 -6.25 -10.38 7.45
N THR A 168 -6.97 -10.83 8.47
CA THR A 168 -7.95 -11.91 8.34
C THR A 168 -9.29 -11.39 7.83
N THR A 169 -10.07 -12.27 7.20
CA THR A 169 -11.45 -11.94 6.78
C THR A 169 -12.39 -11.55 7.93
N THR A 170 -12.02 -11.89 9.16
CA THR A 170 -12.74 -11.51 10.40
C THR A 170 -12.34 -10.12 10.92
N GLY A 171 -11.42 -9.42 10.25
CA GLY A 171 -10.93 -8.09 10.64
C GLY A 171 -9.81 -8.09 11.68
N GLY A 172 -9.27 -9.26 12.03
CA GLY A 172 -8.07 -9.36 12.86
C GLY A 172 -6.81 -9.09 12.04
N SER A 173 -5.71 -8.75 12.72
CA SER A 173 -4.39 -8.65 12.09
C SER A 173 -3.31 -9.35 12.92
N ILE A 174 -2.40 -10.03 12.24
CA ILE A 174 -1.25 -10.69 12.85
C ILE A 174 0.01 -9.98 12.32
N PRO A 175 0.73 -9.22 13.16
CA PRO A 175 1.93 -8.49 12.73
C PRO A 175 3.14 -9.43 12.61
N TYR A 176 4.02 -9.10 11.68
CA TYR A 176 5.37 -9.67 11.57
C TYR A 176 6.43 -8.71 12.10
N ALA A 177 7.63 -9.24 12.34
CA ALA A 177 8.78 -8.41 12.72
C ALA A 177 9.06 -7.38 11.61
N PRO A 178 9.28 -6.10 11.96
CA PRO A 178 9.73 -5.11 11.00
C PRO A 178 11.10 -5.48 10.45
N PHE A 179 11.41 -5.03 9.24
CA PHE A 179 12.72 -5.21 8.65
C PHE A 179 13.18 -3.99 7.84
N PRO A 180 14.49 -3.69 7.88
CA PRO A 180 15.03 -2.58 7.11
C PRO A 180 15.19 -2.94 5.62
N MET A 181 15.08 -1.93 4.77
CA MET A 181 15.27 -1.99 3.32
C MET A 181 15.83 -0.64 2.86
N ARG A 182 16.67 -0.62 1.83
CA ARG A 182 17.04 0.64 1.16
C ARG A 182 16.41 0.68 -0.23
N ALA A 183 15.73 1.77 -0.55
CA ALA A 183 15.15 2.02 -1.87
C ALA A 183 16.03 3.03 -2.62
N PHE A 184 16.49 2.67 -3.82
CA PHE A 184 17.08 3.64 -4.73
C PHE A 184 16.00 4.22 -5.61
N MET A 185 15.79 5.52 -5.49
CA MET A 185 14.75 6.27 -6.15
C MET A 185 15.36 7.13 -7.26
N GLU A 186 14.69 7.20 -8.40
CA GLU A 186 15.02 8.10 -9.50
C GLU A 186 13.79 8.93 -9.88
N GLN A 187 14.00 10.22 -10.14
CA GLN A 187 12.94 11.13 -10.54
C GLN A 187 12.76 11.10 -12.06
N GLY A 188 11.54 10.84 -12.50
CA GLY A 188 11.10 10.95 -13.89
C GLY A 188 11.05 12.39 -14.39
N GLU A 189 10.85 12.56 -15.70
CA GLU A 189 10.76 13.88 -16.33
C GLU A 189 9.55 14.71 -15.85
N ASP A 190 8.51 14.03 -15.36
CA ASP A 190 7.29 14.60 -14.80
C ASP A 190 7.45 15.03 -13.33
N GLY A 191 8.62 14.78 -12.72
CA GLY A 191 8.90 15.06 -11.32
C GLY A 191 8.48 13.93 -10.36
N THR A 192 7.90 12.85 -10.86
CA THR A 192 7.47 11.69 -10.08
C THR A 192 8.67 10.81 -9.73
N TRP A 193 8.71 10.26 -8.52
CA TRP A 193 9.79 9.36 -8.10
C TRP A 193 9.40 7.90 -8.28
N TYR A 194 10.34 7.10 -8.79
CA TYR A 194 10.19 5.66 -8.99
C TYR A 194 11.35 4.90 -8.37
N MET A 195 11.08 3.73 -7.80
CA MET A 195 12.14 2.87 -7.29
C MET A 195 12.75 2.06 -8.44
N THR A 196 14.07 2.12 -8.59
CA THR A 196 14.81 1.42 -9.66
C THR A 196 15.80 0.39 -9.14
N ARG A 197 16.18 0.46 -7.86
CA ARG A 197 16.97 -0.58 -7.17
C ARG A 197 16.52 -0.70 -5.73
N LEU A 198 16.80 -1.86 -5.13
CA LEU A 198 16.54 -2.10 -3.72
C LEU A 198 17.66 -2.92 -3.08
N GLN A 199 17.87 -2.75 -1.79
CA GLN A 199 18.82 -3.52 -1.00
C GLN A 199 18.14 -4.10 0.25
N TYR A 200 18.41 -5.37 0.52
CA TYR A 200 18.07 -6.03 1.79
C TYR A 200 19.32 -6.14 2.68
N PRO A 201 19.15 -6.14 4.00
CA PRO A 201 20.17 -6.60 4.91
C PRO A 201 20.57 -8.04 4.53
N PRO A 202 21.88 -8.35 4.47
CA PRO A 202 22.40 -9.59 3.90
C PRO A 202 22.09 -10.88 4.70
N SER A 203 21.34 -10.84 5.80
CA SER A 203 21.30 -11.93 6.78
C SER A 203 19.93 -12.47 7.19
N GLU A 204 18.81 -11.98 6.67
CA GLU A 204 17.50 -12.42 7.16
C GLU A 204 16.51 -12.71 6.03
N HIS A 205 15.89 -13.88 6.11
CA HIS A 205 14.70 -14.26 5.36
C HIS A 205 13.55 -13.37 5.86
N PHE A 206 13.42 -12.20 5.24
CA PHE A 206 12.38 -11.25 5.63
C PHE A 206 11.05 -11.57 4.96
N GLY A 207 10.00 -11.41 5.76
CA GLY A 207 8.67 -11.84 5.37
C GLY A 207 8.50 -13.35 5.48
N VAL A 208 7.27 -13.74 5.32
CA VAL A 208 6.74 -15.03 5.72
C VAL A 208 7.05 -16.15 4.73
N PHE A 209 8.32 -16.40 4.41
CA PHE A 209 8.65 -17.33 3.32
C PHE A 209 9.90 -18.12 3.59
#